data_AF-A0A6A7N0P9-F1
#
_entry.id   AF-A0A6A7N0P9-F1
#
_cell.length_a   1.000
_cell.length_b   1.000
_cell.length_c   1.000
_cell.angle_alpha   90.00
_cell.angle_beta   90.00
_cell.angle_gamma   90.00
#
_symmetry.space_group_name_H-M   'P 1'
#
loop_
_entity.id
_entity.type
_entity.pdbx_description
1 polymer ?
#
loop_
_entity_poly.entity_id
_entity_poly.type
_entity_poly.pdbx_seq_one_letter_code
_entity_poly.pdbx_strand_id
1 'polypeptide(L)'
;MKRRVRSLIHGPSLVLMVFLIMALGRLLSLLIPTEFYFTFQSLFSDRPSRTVVLSLLLKMSAPLLASFISGYWLYRRGGGRGTSTCHSFYKRLRVQWMPTFFLAGFSAAFLSAWPIIVYWDLLSNPEIGHLKLTFFGIYALYMFAFGYITLMGLLAAVFVGEHLDEIPADEKMVSKKELGRVGALWLINSGIATSIMGVITK
;
A
#
# COMPACT_ATOMS: atom_id res chain seq x y z
N MET A 1 1.56 -33.83 -24.90
CA MET A 1 0.95 -32.53 -24.52
C MET A 1 1.66 -31.98 -23.27
N LYS A 2 2.71 -31.15 -23.43
CA LYS A 2 3.49 -30.60 -22.30
C LYS A 2 2.62 -29.62 -21.50
N ARG A 3 2.21 -30.00 -20.27
CA ARG A 3 1.68 -29.05 -19.29
C ARG A 3 2.75 -27.98 -19.04
N ARG A 4 2.62 -26.80 -19.66
CA ARG A 4 3.41 -25.64 -19.23
C ARG A 4 3.01 -25.38 -17.78
N VAL A 5 3.94 -25.62 -16.86
CA VAL A 5 3.82 -25.16 -15.48
C VAL A 5 3.66 -23.64 -15.57
N ARG A 6 2.45 -23.15 -15.35
CA ARG A 6 2.24 -21.70 -15.26
C ARG A 6 2.98 -21.25 -14.00
N SER A 7 3.94 -20.35 -14.18
CA SER A 7 4.60 -19.69 -13.04
C SER A 7 3.54 -19.10 -12.12
N LEU A 8 3.65 -19.41 -10.83
CA LEU A 8 2.80 -18.85 -9.77
C LEU A 8 2.97 -17.33 -9.66
N ILE A 9 4.12 -16.81 -10.11
CA ILE A 9 4.48 -15.40 -10.03
C ILE A 9 4.57 -14.80 -11.43
N HIS A 10 3.90 -13.67 -11.64
CA HIS A 10 4.00 -12.91 -12.89
C HIS A 10 5.14 -11.88 -12.79
N GLY A 11 6.34 -12.25 -13.25
CA GLY A 11 7.56 -11.44 -13.14
C GLY A 11 7.41 -9.96 -13.58
N PRO A 12 6.82 -9.67 -14.76
CA PRO A 12 6.64 -8.28 -15.18
C PRO A 12 5.74 -7.46 -14.24
N SER A 13 4.66 -8.07 -13.71
CA SER A 13 3.77 -7.39 -12.76
C SER A 13 4.45 -7.18 -11.41
N LEU A 14 5.31 -8.12 -11.00
CA LEU A 14 6.11 -8.00 -9.78
C LEU A 14 7.02 -6.76 -9.86
N VAL A 15 7.84 -6.67 -10.91
CA VAL A 15 8.78 -5.55 -11.10
C VAL A 15 8.06 -4.22 -11.19
N LEU A 16 6.98 -4.15 -11.98
CA LEU A 16 6.18 -2.94 -12.12
C LEU A 16 5.59 -2.50 -10.77
N MET A 17 5.06 -3.44 -9.98
CA MET A 17 4.49 -3.13 -8.68
C MET A 17 5.55 -2.67 -7.68
N VAL A 18 6.71 -3.32 -7.62
CA VAL A 18 7.83 -2.89 -6.77
C VAL A 18 8.21 -1.44 -7.10
N PHE A 19 8.41 -1.15 -8.39
CA PHE A 19 8.74 0.20 -8.84
C PHE A 19 7.65 1.21 -8.49
N LEU A 20 6.37 0.88 -8.71
CA LEU A 20 5.24 1.75 -8.41
C LEU A 20 5.15 2.07 -6.91
N ILE A 21 5.34 1.07 -6.05
CA ILE A 21 5.34 1.25 -4.58
C ILE A 21 6.48 2.17 -4.16
N MET A 22 7.69 1.96 -4.68
CA MET A 22 8.85 2.79 -4.37
C MET A 22 8.67 4.23 -4.87
N ALA A 23 8.16 4.43 -6.08
CA ALA A 23 7.91 5.74 -6.66
C ALA A 23 6.84 6.51 -5.87
N LEU A 24 5.72 5.86 -5.52
CA LEU A 24 4.67 6.46 -4.67
C LEU A 24 5.20 6.78 -3.27
N GLY A 25 5.98 5.89 -2.67
CA GLY A 25 6.65 6.15 -1.40
C GLY A 25 7.55 7.39 -1.46
N ARG A 26 8.30 7.56 -2.56
CA ARG A 26 9.13 8.74 -2.78
C ARG A 26 8.30 10.00 -2.96
N LEU A 27 7.20 9.96 -3.72
CA LEU A 27 6.31 11.12 -3.88
C LEU A 27 5.66 11.51 -2.55
N LEU A 28 5.18 10.55 -1.76
CA LEU A 28 4.62 10.81 -0.43
C LEU A 28 5.66 11.42 0.52
N SER A 29 6.94 11.04 0.39
CA SER A 29 8.02 11.64 1.17
C SER A 29 8.30 13.11 0.85
N LEU A 30 7.94 13.57 -0.35
CA LEU A 30 8.07 14.99 -0.73
C LEU A 30 6.95 15.85 -0.15
N LEU A 31 5.75 15.27 0.04
CA LEU A 31 4.58 15.98 0.55
C LEU A 31 4.67 16.26 2.05
N ILE A 32 5.36 15.40 2.80
CA ILE A 32 5.47 15.51 4.25
C ILE A 32 6.95 15.41 4.60
N PRO A 33 7.60 16.52 4.99
CA PRO A 33 9.02 16.58 5.32
C PRO A 33 9.33 15.93 6.68
N THR A 34 8.64 14.85 7.01
CA THR A 34 9.12 13.92 8.03
C THR A 34 10.20 13.08 7.38
N GLU A 35 11.34 12.89 8.03
CA GLU A 35 12.40 12.01 7.56
C GLU A 35 11.85 10.62 7.18
N PHE A 36 11.53 10.49 5.91
CA PHE A 36 10.87 9.34 5.30
C PHE A 36 11.89 8.30 4.87
N TYR A 37 13.10 8.38 5.38
CA TYR A 37 13.97 7.22 5.33
C TYR A 37 13.25 6.11 6.10
N PHE A 38 13.18 4.94 5.47
CA PHE A 38 12.61 3.72 6.02
C PHE A 38 13.53 3.16 7.12
N THR A 39 13.97 4.03 8.03
CA THR A 39 14.83 3.75 9.16
C THR A 39 13.98 3.57 10.40
N PHE A 40 14.22 2.49 11.15
CA PHE A 40 13.72 2.33 12.53
C PHE A 40 14.12 3.50 13.44
N GLN A 41 15.11 4.29 13.05
CA GLN A 41 15.46 5.55 13.70
C GLN A 41 14.25 6.47 13.86
N SER A 42 13.25 6.44 12.95
CA SER A 42 12.01 7.22 13.11
C SER A 42 11.04 6.65 14.14
N LEU A 43 11.17 5.37 14.52
CA LEU A 43 10.37 4.69 15.54
C LEU A 43 10.99 4.80 16.93
N PHE A 44 12.32 4.94 17.01
CA PHE A 44 13.07 5.04 18.27
C PHE A 44 13.55 6.46 18.61
N SER A 45 13.33 7.44 17.73
CA SER A 45 13.57 8.85 18.07
C SER A 45 12.50 9.35 19.04
N ASP A 46 12.88 10.12 20.06
CA ASP A 46 11.98 10.85 20.98
C ASP A 46 11.11 11.86 20.20
N ARG A 47 10.06 11.35 19.55
CA ARG A 47 9.08 12.15 18.80
C ARG A 47 7.72 12.05 19.49
N PRO A 48 6.89 13.10 19.40
CA PRO A 48 5.52 13.03 19.87
C PRO A 48 4.81 11.82 19.24
N SER A 49 4.12 11.02 20.04
CA SER A 49 3.44 9.78 19.62
C SER A 49 2.53 9.97 18.39
N ARG A 50 1.90 11.14 18.27
CA ARG A 50 1.04 11.52 17.13
C ARG A 50 1.79 11.53 15.79
N THR A 51 3.04 12.00 15.77
CA THR A 51 3.86 12.08 14.56
C THR A 51 4.33 10.70 14.11
N VAL A 52 4.57 9.79 15.06
CA VAL A 52 4.96 8.40 14.79
C VAL A 52 3.83 7.65 14.08
N VAL A 53 2.60 7.71 14.61
CA VAL A 53 1.43 7.05 14.02
C VAL A 53 1.17 7.57 12.60
N LEU A 54 1.18 8.89 12.42
CA LEU A 54 0.97 9.51 11.11
C LEU A 54 2.03 9.07 10.08
N SER A 55 3.30 9.03 10.48
CA SER A 55 4.38 8.55 9.62
C SER A 55 4.20 7.09 9.20
N LEU A 56 3.72 6.24 10.11
CA LEU A 56 3.48 4.83 9.84
C LEU A 56 2.31 4.64 8.88
N LEU A 57 1.20 5.36 9.10
CA LEU A 57 0.04 5.35 8.19
C LEU A 57 0.42 5.78 6.77
N LEU A 58 1.23 6.83 6.62
CA LEU A 58 1.67 7.29 5.31
C LEU A 58 2.68 6.34 4.65
N LYS A 59 3.57 5.72 5.43
CA LYS A 59 4.46 4.66 4.93
C LYS A 59 3.65 3.47 4.39
N MET A 60 2.53 3.15 5.03
CA MET A 60 1.61 2.08 4.63
C MET A 60 0.69 2.47 3.47
N SER A 61 0.44 3.76 3.24
CA SER A 61 -0.46 4.20 2.17
C SER A 61 0.15 3.99 0.78
N ALA A 62 1.48 4.07 0.61
CA ALA A 62 2.16 3.78 -0.66
C ALA A 62 1.83 2.37 -1.21
N PRO A 63 2.14 1.27 -0.50
CA PRO A 63 1.82 -0.07 -0.98
C PRO A 63 0.32 -0.29 -1.17
N LEU A 64 -0.50 0.27 -0.28
CA LEU A 64 -1.96 0.15 -0.36
C LEU A 64 -2.53 0.84 -1.60
N LEU A 65 -2.13 2.08 -1.88
CA LEU A 65 -2.61 2.85 -3.04
C LEU A 65 -2.11 2.26 -4.35
N ALA A 66 -0.83 1.85 -4.41
CA ALA A 66 -0.24 1.22 -5.58
C ALA A 66 -1.01 -0.04 -5.98
N SER A 67 -1.32 -0.90 -5.00
CA SER A 67 -2.05 -2.13 -5.25
C SER A 67 -3.52 -1.91 -5.48
N PHE A 68 -4.11 -0.90 -4.86
CA PHE A 68 -5.49 -0.51 -5.12
C PHE A 68 -5.67 -0.06 -6.58
N ILE A 69 -4.84 0.88 -7.05
CA ILE A 69 -4.91 1.39 -8.44
C ILE A 69 -4.72 0.24 -9.44
N SER A 70 -3.70 -0.59 -9.22
CA SER A 70 -3.40 -1.72 -10.11
C SER A 70 -4.48 -2.80 -10.06
N GLY A 71 -4.97 -3.12 -8.85
CA GLY A 71 -6.07 -4.06 -8.63
C GLY A 71 -7.36 -3.62 -9.30
N TYR A 72 -7.69 -2.33 -9.21
CA TYR A 72 -8.88 -1.76 -9.82
C TYR A 72 -8.80 -1.81 -11.34
N TRP A 73 -7.63 -1.50 -11.89
CA TRP A 73 -7.37 -1.62 -13.32
C TRP A 73 -7.46 -3.06 -13.83
N LEU A 74 -6.94 -4.03 -13.05
CA LEU A 74 -7.06 -5.46 -13.34
C LEU A 74 -8.51 -5.92 -13.30
N TYR A 75 -9.28 -5.48 -12.30
CA TYR A 75 -10.70 -5.76 -12.18
C TYR A 75 -11.45 -5.24 -13.42
N ARG A 76 -11.25 -3.98 -13.83
CA ARG A 76 -11.91 -3.44 -15.01
C ARG A 76 -11.57 -4.16 -16.32
N ARG A 77 -10.36 -4.70 -16.45
CA ARG A 77 -9.94 -5.44 -17.66
C ARG A 77 -10.34 -6.90 -17.66
N GLY A 78 -10.42 -7.54 -16.49
CA GLY A 78 -10.59 -8.99 -16.35
C GLY A 78 -11.93 -9.43 -15.76
N GLY A 79 -12.62 -8.55 -15.04
CA GLY A 79 -13.89 -8.79 -14.34
C GLY A 79 -15.12 -8.54 -15.20
N GLY A 80 -15.07 -8.88 -16.50
CA GLY A 80 -16.19 -8.66 -17.42
C GLY A 80 -17.53 -9.26 -16.92
N ARG A 81 -18.63 -8.56 -17.22
CA ARG A 81 -20.03 -8.79 -16.79
C ARG A 81 -20.66 -10.13 -17.23
N GLY A 82 -20.06 -11.26 -16.86
CA GLY A 82 -20.57 -12.60 -17.13
C GLY A 82 -20.11 -13.62 -16.10
N THR A 83 -21.02 -14.50 -15.67
CA THR A 83 -20.82 -15.48 -14.58
C THR A 83 -19.63 -16.42 -14.82
N SER A 84 -19.42 -16.89 -16.06
CA SER A 84 -18.29 -17.75 -16.44
C SER A 84 -16.94 -17.01 -16.42
N THR A 85 -16.91 -15.76 -16.89
CA THR A 85 -15.70 -14.92 -16.91
C THR A 85 -15.25 -14.59 -15.49
N CYS A 86 -16.20 -14.35 -14.60
CA CYS A 86 -15.99 -14.01 -13.20
C CYS A 86 -15.25 -15.12 -12.45
N HIS A 87 -15.67 -16.39 -12.60
CA HIS A 87 -14.98 -17.53 -11.97
C HIS A 87 -13.51 -17.66 -12.44
N SER A 88 -13.26 -17.44 -13.74
CA SER A 88 -11.90 -17.47 -14.31
C SER A 88 -11.00 -16.35 -13.79
N PHE A 89 -11.59 -15.19 -13.46
CA PHE A 89 -10.89 -14.03 -12.92
C PHE A 89 -10.47 -14.30 -11.48
N TYR A 90 -11.38 -14.71 -10.59
CA TYR A 90 -11.02 -15.01 -9.19
C TYR A 90 -9.99 -16.13 -9.07
N LYS A 91 -10.08 -17.16 -9.93
CA LYS A 91 -9.07 -18.22 -9.97
C LYS A 91 -7.69 -17.65 -10.32
N ARG A 92 -7.60 -16.75 -11.30
CA ARG A 92 -6.35 -16.06 -11.66
C ARG A 92 -5.89 -15.13 -10.54
N LEU A 93 -6.80 -14.37 -9.94
CA LEU A 93 -6.53 -13.46 -8.83
C LEU A 93 -5.84 -14.20 -7.69
N ARG A 94 -6.45 -15.31 -7.24
CA ARG A 94 -5.94 -16.13 -6.13
C ARG A 94 -4.62 -16.82 -6.43
N VAL A 95 -4.49 -17.43 -7.62
CA VAL A 95 -3.33 -18.29 -7.92
C VAL A 95 -2.11 -17.49 -8.36
N GLN A 96 -2.30 -16.37 -9.06
CA GLN A 96 -1.21 -15.64 -9.71
C GLN A 96 -1.03 -14.23 -9.16
N TRP A 97 -2.10 -13.45 -9.06
CA TRP A 97 -1.99 -12.03 -8.71
C TRP A 97 -1.73 -11.80 -7.22
N MET A 98 -2.40 -12.54 -6.33
CA MET A 98 -2.17 -12.41 -4.88
C MET A 98 -0.71 -12.71 -4.50
N PRO A 99 -0.10 -13.86 -4.86
CA PRO A 99 1.31 -14.10 -4.55
C PRO A 99 2.24 -13.05 -5.15
N THR A 100 1.93 -12.59 -6.38
CA THR A 100 2.74 -11.57 -7.06
C THR A 100 2.69 -10.22 -6.33
N PHE A 101 1.51 -9.77 -5.92
CA PHE A 101 1.34 -8.48 -5.23
C PHE A 101 1.89 -8.53 -3.81
N PHE A 102 1.70 -9.65 -3.10
CA PHE A 102 2.32 -9.87 -1.81
C PHE A 102 3.85 -9.77 -1.91
N LEU A 103 4.44 -10.51 -2.85
CA LEU A 103 5.89 -10.52 -3.05
C LEU A 103 6.40 -9.14 -3.52
N ALA A 104 5.60 -8.39 -4.28
CA ALA A 104 5.95 -7.02 -4.65
C ALA A 104 6.02 -6.10 -3.43
N GLY A 105 5.04 -6.15 -2.54
CA GLY A 105 5.05 -5.41 -1.27
C GLY A 105 6.23 -5.77 -0.38
N PHE A 106 6.46 -7.07 -0.21
CA PHE A 106 7.61 -7.58 0.55
C PHE A 106 8.94 -7.11 -0.05
N SER A 107 9.11 -7.23 -1.37
CA SER A 107 10.36 -6.85 -2.05
C SER A 107 10.59 -5.35 -2.04
N ALA A 108 9.53 -4.54 -2.16
CA ALA A 108 9.63 -3.09 -2.04
C ALA A 108 10.08 -2.67 -0.63
N ALA A 109 9.55 -3.31 0.41
CA ALA A 109 9.99 -3.10 1.80
C ALA A 109 11.42 -3.58 2.03
N PHE A 110 11.81 -4.71 1.45
CA PHE A 110 13.18 -5.20 1.51
C PHE A 110 14.15 -4.22 0.87
N LEU A 111 13.88 -3.75 -0.35
CA LEU A 111 14.73 -2.80 -1.07
C LEU A 111 14.83 -1.44 -0.36
N SER A 112 13.75 -0.98 0.29
CA SER A 112 13.78 0.27 1.04
C SER A 112 14.56 0.16 2.35
N ALA A 113 14.49 -0.99 3.01
CA ALA A 113 15.18 -1.28 4.27
C ALA A 113 16.64 -1.75 4.09
N TRP A 114 16.97 -2.31 2.92
CA TRP A 114 18.25 -2.96 2.61
C TRP A 114 19.50 -2.17 3.04
N PRO A 115 19.61 -0.85 2.75
CA PRO A 115 20.84 -0.11 3.06
C PRO A 115 21.10 -0.06 4.56
N ILE A 116 20.02 -0.02 5.35
CA ILE A 116 20.07 0.09 6.82
C ILE A 116 20.37 -1.27 7.42
N ILE A 117 19.79 -2.33 6.86
CA ILE A 117 20.10 -3.70 7.27
C ILE A 117 21.60 -3.98 7.08
N VAL A 118 22.17 -3.61 5.92
CA VAL A 118 23.60 -3.79 5.65
C VAL A 118 24.48 -2.89 6.51
N TYR A 119 24.10 -1.62 6.67
CA TYR A 119 24.80 -0.71 7.58
C TYR A 119 24.87 -1.29 8.98
N TRP A 120 23.75 -1.80 9.48
CA TRP A 120 23.67 -2.36 10.82
C TRP A 120 24.44 -3.68 10.95
N ASP A 121 24.46 -4.52 9.92
CA ASP A 121 25.25 -5.76 9.96
C ASP A 121 26.77 -5.51 9.96
N LEU A 122 27.24 -4.55 9.15
CA LEU A 122 28.66 -4.23 8.98
C LEU A 122 29.24 -3.34 10.08
N LEU A 123 28.45 -2.42 10.64
CA LEU A 123 28.94 -1.38 11.54
C LEU A 123 28.40 -1.51 12.97
N SER A 124 27.67 -2.59 13.30
CA SER A 124 27.21 -2.81 14.67
C SER A 124 28.39 -2.98 15.63
N ASN A 125 28.36 -2.26 16.75
CA ASN A 125 29.24 -2.51 17.89
C ASN A 125 29.08 -3.98 18.34
N PRO A 126 30.17 -4.75 18.50
CA PRO A 126 30.12 -6.15 18.96
C PRO A 126 29.36 -6.35 20.28
N GLU A 127 29.30 -5.35 21.15
CA GLU A 127 28.55 -5.40 22.42
C GLU A 127 27.05 -5.61 22.21
N ILE A 128 26.51 -5.11 21.10
CA ILE A 128 25.08 -5.18 20.75
C ILE A 128 24.80 -6.35 19.78
N GLY A 129 25.81 -7.17 19.47
CA GLY A 129 25.70 -8.28 18.53
C GLY A 129 24.63 -9.32 18.89
N HIS A 130 24.34 -9.48 20.18
CA HIS A 130 23.28 -10.38 20.66
C HIS A 130 21.86 -9.95 20.25
N LEU A 131 21.63 -8.67 19.94
CA LEU A 131 20.34 -8.17 19.47
C LEU A 131 20.13 -8.39 17.97
N LYS A 132 21.11 -8.94 17.24
CA LYS A 132 21.03 -9.12 15.78
C LYS A 132 19.81 -9.92 15.35
N LEU A 133 19.56 -11.04 16.02
CA LEU A 133 18.41 -11.89 15.70
C LEU A 133 17.09 -11.15 15.87
N THR A 134 16.94 -10.40 16.97
CA THR A 134 15.74 -9.61 17.26
C THR A 134 15.52 -8.52 16.20
N PHE A 135 16.58 -7.83 15.82
CA PHE A 135 16.54 -6.81 14.76
C PHE A 135 16.06 -7.42 13.43
N PHE A 136 16.68 -8.51 12.96
CA PHE A 136 16.25 -9.19 11.74
C PHE A 136 14.81 -9.71 11.82
N GLY A 137 14.39 -10.24 12.98
CA GLY A 137 13.01 -10.68 13.20
C GLY A 137 12.00 -9.54 13.06
N ILE A 138 12.32 -8.36 13.60
CA ILE A 138 11.48 -7.17 13.46
C ILE A 138 11.42 -6.69 12.00
N TYR A 139 12.55 -6.70 11.27
CA TYR A 139 12.57 -6.35 9.84
C TYR A 139 11.79 -7.34 8.98
N ALA A 140 11.88 -8.64 9.28
CA ALA A 140 11.08 -9.64 8.59
C ALA A 140 9.59 -9.37 8.81
N LEU A 141 9.15 -9.15 10.06
CA LEU A 141 7.77 -8.80 10.39
C LEU A 141 7.31 -7.54 9.64
N TYR A 142 8.17 -6.53 9.56
CA TYR A 142 7.94 -5.31 8.81
C TYR A 142 7.73 -5.57 7.29
N MET A 143 8.57 -6.40 6.67
CA MET A 143 8.42 -6.78 5.26
C MET A 143 7.15 -7.60 5.01
N PHE A 144 6.81 -8.52 5.92
CA PHE A 144 5.56 -9.28 5.88
C PHE A 144 4.35 -8.35 5.96
N ALA A 145 4.34 -7.40 6.89
CA ALA A 145 3.28 -6.41 7.04
C ALA A 145 3.07 -5.61 5.73
N PHE A 146 4.17 -5.18 5.08
CA PHE A 146 4.09 -4.51 3.78
C PHE A 146 3.50 -5.39 2.67
N GLY A 147 3.86 -6.67 2.63
CA GLY A 147 3.24 -7.65 1.74
C GLY A 147 1.73 -7.77 1.96
N TYR A 148 1.29 -7.88 3.21
CA TYR A 148 -0.14 -7.95 3.56
C TYR A 148 -0.90 -6.68 3.25
N ILE A 149 -0.33 -5.50 3.48
CA ILE A 149 -0.97 -4.22 3.15
C ILE A 149 -1.13 -4.06 1.64
N THR A 150 -0.13 -4.51 0.87
CA THR A 150 -0.22 -4.54 -0.59
C THR A 150 -1.37 -5.46 -1.04
N LEU A 151 -1.54 -6.63 -0.41
CA LEU A 151 -2.71 -7.49 -0.66
C LEU A 151 -4.03 -6.82 -0.27
N MET A 152 -4.08 -6.10 0.85
CA MET A 152 -5.30 -5.41 1.29
C MET A 152 -5.76 -4.37 0.27
N GLY A 153 -4.83 -3.58 -0.31
CA GLY A 153 -5.20 -2.65 -1.39
C GLY A 153 -5.71 -3.35 -2.65
N LEU A 154 -5.13 -4.50 -3.03
CA LEU A 154 -5.64 -5.33 -4.15
C LEU A 154 -7.07 -5.82 -3.88
N LEU A 155 -7.32 -6.37 -2.69
CA LEU A 155 -8.65 -6.87 -2.31
C LEU A 155 -9.68 -5.75 -2.20
N ALA A 156 -9.30 -4.62 -1.60
CA ALA A 156 -10.16 -3.43 -1.51
C ALA A 156 -10.56 -2.93 -2.90
N ALA A 157 -9.65 -2.97 -3.88
CA ALA A 157 -9.97 -2.57 -5.24
C ALA A 157 -10.93 -3.53 -5.96
N VAL A 158 -10.81 -4.83 -5.72
CA VAL A 158 -11.76 -5.83 -6.23
C VAL A 158 -13.13 -5.64 -5.59
N PHE A 159 -13.18 -5.48 -4.26
CA PHE A 159 -14.41 -5.22 -3.51
C PHE A 159 -15.12 -3.94 -3.98
N VAL A 160 -14.39 -2.83 -4.12
CA VAL A 160 -14.94 -1.57 -4.66
C VAL A 160 -15.40 -1.75 -6.10
N GLY A 161 -14.68 -2.53 -6.91
CA GLY A 161 -15.09 -2.86 -8.27
C GLY A 161 -16.44 -3.56 -8.32
N GLU A 162 -16.60 -4.62 -7.52
CA GLU A 162 -17.85 -5.39 -7.41
C GLU A 162 -19.01 -4.51 -6.96
N HIS A 163 -18.82 -3.76 -5.87
CA HIS A 163 -19.88 -2.94 -5.30
C HIS A 163 -20.34 -1.82 -6.23
N LEU A 164 -19.43 -1.27 -7.06
CA LEU A 164 -19.79 -0.25 -8.06
C LEU A 164 -20.57 -0.82 -9.26
N ASP A 165 -20.35 -2.10 -9.60
CA ASP A 165 -21.07 -2.76 -10.71
C ASP A 165 -22.42 -3.36 -10.28
N GLU A 166 -22.64 -3.61 -8.98
CA GLU A 166 -23.91 -4.11 -8.43
C GLU A 166 -24.98 -3.02 -8.25
N ILE A 167 -24.62 -1.73 -8.30
CA ILE A 167 -25.59 -0.63 -8.17
C ILE A 167 -26.50 -0.62 -9.41
N PRO A 168 -27.81 -0.89 -9.27
CA PRO A 168 -28.72 -0.95 -10.41
C PRO A 168 -28.81 0.42 -11.10
N ALA A 169 -28.84 0.40 -12.43
CA ALA A 169 -28.82 1.60 -13.29
C ALA A 169 -30.01 2.56 -13.09
N ASP A 170 -30.98 2.22 -12.24
CA ASP A 170 -32.19 2.97 -11.98
C ASP A 170 -32.11 3.84 -10.69
N GLU A 171 -31.11 3.61 -9.83
CA GLU A 171 -30.78 4.59 -8.80
C GLU A 171 -29.98 5.71 -9.45
N LYS A 172 -30.57 6.92 -9.50
CA LYS A 172 -29.92 8.15 -9.96
C LYS A 172 -28.58 8.33 -9.25
N MET A 173 -27.50 7.81 -9.84
CA MET A 173 -26.15 8.06 -9.39
C MET A 173 -25.93 9.57 -9.46
N VAL A 174 -25.79 10.18 -8.27
CA VAL A 174 -25.39 11.57 -8.09
C VAL A 174 -24.24 11.86 -9.04
N SER A 175 -24.40 12.91 -9.86
CA SER A 175 -23.45 13.20 -10.94
C SER A 175 -22.03 13.26 -10.37
N LYS A 176 -21.03 12.71 -11.07
CA LYS A 176 -19.61 12.81 -10.65
C LYS A 176 -19.20 14.25 -10.33
N LYS A 177 -19.87 15.22 -10.96
CA LYS A 177 -19.73 16.66 -10.72
C LYS A 177 -20.29 17.09 -9.36
N GLU A 178 -21.41 16.53 -8.93
CA GLU A 178 -22.02 16.77 -7.62
C GLU A 178 -21.24 16.07 -6.51
N LEU A 179 -20.81 14.82 -6.70
CA LEU A 179 -19.97 14.12 -5.73
C LEU A 179 -18.62 14.83 -5.52
N GLY A 180 -18.01 15.30 -6.61
CA GLY A 180 -16.80 16.13 -6.56
C GLY A 180 -17.03 17.48 -5.87
N ARG A 181 -18.19 18.11 -6.08
CA ARG A 181 -18.58 19.35 -5.38
C ARG A 181 -18.76 19.13 -3.88
N VAL A 182 -19.46 18.06 -3.49
CA VAL A 182 -19.70 17.71 -2.09
C VAL A 182 -18.37 17.34 -1.41
N GLY A 183 -17.52 16.57 -2.08
CA GLY A 183 -16.17 16.25 -1.57
C GLY A 183 -15.27 17.48 -1.40
N ALA A 184 -15.28 18.40 -2.37
CA ALA A 184 -14.54 19.66 -2.29
C ALA A 184 -15.08 20.57 -1.17
N LEU A 185 -16.41 20.69 -1.05
CA LEU A 185 -17.05 21.43 0.04
C LEU A 185 -16.71 20.83 1.41
N TRP A 186 -16.69 19.50 1.51
CA TRP A 186 -16.32 18.81 2.74
C TRP A 186 -14.85 19.07 3.11
N LEU A 187 -13.91 18.94 2.16
CA LEU A 187 -12.50 19.25 2.38
C LEU A 187 -12.25 20.70 2.81
N ILE A 188 -12.94 21.65 2.17
CA ILE A 188 -12.86 23.08 2.54
C ILE A 188 -13.41 23.28 3.96
N ASN A 189 -14.56 22.70 4.27
CA ASN A 189 -15.18 22.86 5.58
C ASN A 189 -14.36 22.20 6.70
N SER A 190 -13.79 21.03 6.45
CA SER A 190 -12.86 20.37 7.37
C SER A 190 -11.57 21.18 7.56
N GLY A 191 -11.01 21.77 6.50
CA GLY A 191 -9.82 22.63 6.58
C GLY A 191 -10.07 23.91 7.39
N ILE A 192 -11.22 24.54 7.18
CA ILE A 192 -11.66 25.73 7.94
C ILE A 192 -11.90 25.35 9.40
N ALA A 193 -12.63 24.27 9.67
CA ALA A 193 -12.88 23.80 11.03
C ALA A 193 -11.58 23.49 11.79
N THR A 194 -10.61 22.85 11.13
CA THR A 194 -9.29 22.56 11.71
C THR A 194 -8.50 23.84 12.01
N SER A 195 -8.60 24.84 11.12
CA SER A 195 -7.93 26.14 11.30
C SER A 195 -8.54 26.95 12.44
N ILE A 196 -9.87 26.99 12.54
CA ILE A 196 -10.59 27.65 13.63
C ILE A 196 -10.28 26.98 14.98
N MET A 197 -10.27 25.66 15.02
CA MET A 197 -9.95 24.90 16.23
C MET A 197 -8.51 25.18 16.69
N GLY A 198 -7.57 25.36 15.75
CA GLY A 198 -6.18 25.76 16.03
C GLY A 198 -6.01 27.20 16.52
N VAL A 199 -6.96 28.10 16.25
CA VAL A 199 -6.98 29.47 16.77
C VAL A 199 -7.63 29.52 18.16
N ILE A 200 -8.67 28.74 18.40
CA ILE A 200 -9.37 28.67 19.69
C ILE A 200 -8.53 27.97 20.77
N THR A 201 -7.64 27.05 20.37
CA THR A 201 -6.80 26.28 21.30
C THR A 201 -5.43 26.90 21.59
N LYS A 202 -5.14 28.07 21.03
CA LYS A 202 -3.99 28.92 21.39
C LYS A 202 -4.44 30.07 22.26
#